data_AF-A0A415ZTG9-F1
#
_entry.id   AF-A0A415ZTG9-F1
#
_cell.length_a   1.000
_cell.length_b   1.000
_cell.length_c   1.000
_cell.angle_alpha   90.00
_cell.angle_beta   90.00
_cell.angle_gamma   90.00
#
_symmetry.space_group_name_H-M   'P 1'
#
loop_
_entity.id
_entity.type
_entity.pdbx_description
1 polymer ?
#
loop_
_entity_poly.entity_id
_entity_poly.type
_entity_poly.pdbx_seq_one_letter_code
_entity_poly.pdbx_strand_id
1 'polypeptide(L)'
;MKKVIGLCLVLLISSVSVFAQGGKRGAKKGGDPAQRCEKMIADLKLDEKQAADFRKVEAEFRDKMKAERKQADSDRQKMREKMITMRNDRDAEMKKILTEDQYKQYLEKQRSQSPRKGHGRRG
;
A
#
# COMPACT_ATOMS: atom_id res chain seq x y z
N MET A 1 -34.90 -39.49 -41.50
CA MET A 1 -35.13 -38.86 -40.19
C MET A 1 -34.33 -39.58 -39.12
N LYS A 2 -33.52 -38.83 -38.34
CA LYS A 2 -32.96 -39.18 -37.00
C LYS A 2 -31.89 -40.30 -37.07
N LYS A 3 -30.62 -40.15 -36.67
CA LYS A 3 -30.11 -39.57 -35.42
C LYS A 3 -28.62 -39.21 -35.52
N VAL A 4 -28.35 -37.90 -35.34
CA VAL A 4 -27.37 -37.28 -34.43
C VAL A 4 -26.04 -37.95 -34.06
N ILE A 5 -25.00 -37.11 -34.14
CA ILE A 5 -24.02 -36.81 -33.07
C ILE A 5 -23.07 -37.97 -32.72
N GLY A 6 -21.89 -37.94 -33.32
CA GLY A 6 -20.83 -38.88 -32.93
C GLY A 6 -19.41 -38.48 -33.29
N LEU A 7 -19.13 -37.22 -33.65
CA LEU A 7 -17.77 -36.82 -34.01
C LEU A 7 -17.39 -35.39 -33.55
N CYS A 8 -17.95 -34.93 -32.42
CA CYS A 8 -17.39 -33.80 -31.66
C CYS A 8 -16.65 -34.27 -30.40
N LEU A 9 -16.38 -35.58 -30.28
CA LEU A 9 -15.68 -36.20 -29.15
C LEU A 9 -14.14 -36.13 -29.28
N VAL A 10 -13.62 -35.21 -30.10
CA VAL A 10 -12.18 -34.86 -30.15
C VAL A 10 -11.91 -33.52 -29.43
N LEU A 11 -12.96 -32.83 -28.96
CA LEU A 11 -12.87 -31.59 -28.16
C LEU A 11 -12.72 -31.84 -26.64
N LEU A 12 -12.04 -32.92 -26.25
CA LEU A 12 -11.73 -33.23 -24.84
C LEU A 12 -10.21 -33.21 -24.55
N ILE A 13 -9.45 -32.40 -25.28
CA ILE A 13 -8.09 -31.94 -24.87
C ILE A 13 -8.22 -30.64 -24.05
N SER A 14 -9.24 -30.57 -23.19
CA SER A 14 -9.51 -29.43 -22.30
C SER A 14 -9.36 -29.80 -20.83
N SER A 15 -8.58 -30.83 -20.51
CA SER A 15 -7.93 -30.94 -19.20
C SER A 15 -6.71 -30.03 -19.17
N VAL A 16 -6.94 -28.72 -19.33
CA VAL A 16 -5.99 -27.71 -18.88
C VAL A 16 -5.78 -27.99 -17.41
N SER A 17 -4.58 -28.42 -17.05
CA SER A 17 -4.13 -28.46 -15.67
C SER A 17 -4.13 -27.01 -15.17
N VAL A 18 -5.26 -26.57 -14.61
CA VAL A 18 -5.31 -25.31 -13.87
C VAL A 18 -4.56 -25.56 -12.57
N PHE A 19 -3.24 -25.37 -12.61
CA PHE A 19 -2.46 -25.08 -11.42
C PHE A 19 -2.89 -23.68 -10.90
N ALA A 20 -4.01 -23.62 -10.20
CA ALA A 20 -4.47 -22.41 -9.50
C ALA A 20 -3.92 -22.29 -8.06
N GLN A 21 -2.99 -23.16 -7.65
CA GLN A 21 -2.27 -23.03 -6.39
C GLN A 21 -0.78 -22.97 -6.65
N GLY A 22 -0.31 -21.79 -7.03
CA GLY A 22 1.11 -21.60 -7.33
C GLY A 22 1.52 -20.13 -7.43
N GLY A 23 0.88 -19.25 -6.67
CA GLY A 23 1.29 -17.85 -6.64
C GLY A 23 1.12 -17.32 -5.24
N LYS A 24 2.25 -17.13 -4.54
CA LYS A 24 2.37 -16.36 -3.29
C LYS A 24 1.65 -15.02 -3.43
N ARG A 25 0.34 -15.00 -3.22
CA ARG A 25 -0.46 -13.78 -3.28
C ARG A 25 -0.23 -13.05 -1.96
N GLY A 26 0.79 -12.20 -1.96
CA GLY A 26 0.88 -11.09 -1.01
C GLY A 26 2.12 -11.01 -0.11
N ALA A 27 3.19 -11.77 -0.37
CA ALA A 27 4.46 -11.47 0.30
C ALA A 27 4.96 -10.08 -0.12
N LYS A 28 4.82 -9.11 0.80
CA LYS A 28 5.53 -7.82 0.84
C LYS A 28 5.36 -6.91 -0.39
N LYS A 29 4.14 -6.46 -0.71
CA LYS A 29 3.97 -5.28 -1.61
C LYS A 29 4.24 -3.93 -0.90
N GLY A 30 4.62 -3.97 0.38
CA GLY A 30 5.21 -2.85 1.10
C GLY A 30 6.70 -3.13 1.26
N GLY A 31 7.56 -2.46 0.47
CA GLY A 31 8.99 -2.42 0.76
C GLY A 31 9.26 -1.94 2.19
N ASP A 32 10.48 -2.17 2.67
CA ASP A 32 10.86 -1.87 4.05
C ASP A 32 10.53 -0.40 4.43
N PRO A 33 9.89 -0.15 5.59
CA PRO A 33 9.50 1.21 5.99
C PRO A 33 10.68 2.17 6.10
N ALA A 34 11.86 1.69 6.54
CA ALA A 34 13.05 2.54 6.61
C ALA A 34 13.53 2.89 5.19
N GLN A 35 13.52 1.93 4.26
CA GLN A 35 13.85 2.22 2.86
C GLN A 35 12.89 3.24 2.21
N ARG A 36 11.61 3.25 2.60
CA ARG A 36 10.66 4.27 2.12
C ARG A 36 10.97 5.65 2.68
N CYS A 37 11.35 5.73 3.96
CA CYS A 37 11.77 6.95 4.61
C CYS A 37 13.02 7.54 3.93
N GLU A 38 14.07 6.73 3.76
CA GLU A 38 15.31 7.16 3.09
C GLU A 38 15.08 7.60 1.65
N LYS A 39 14.21 6.90 0.89
CA LYS A 39 13.82 7.34 -0.45
C LYS A 39 13.14 8.71 -0.43
N MET A 40 12.27 8.97 0.54
CA MET A 40 11.59 10.26 0.64
C MET A 40 12.57 11.38 0.98
N ILE A 41 13.52 11.13 1.89
CA ILE A 41 14.58 12.08 2.25
C ILE A 41 15.40 12.46 1.02
N ALA A 42 15.84 11.47 0.25
CA ALA A 42 16.61 11.68 -0.97
C ALA A 42 15.80 12.42 -2.05
N ASP A 43 14.54 12.02 -2.23
CA ASP A 43 13.62 12.58 -3.22
C ASP A 43 13.30 14.07 -2.96
N LEU A 44 13.09 14.43 -1.69
CA LEU A 44 12.82 15.80 -1.26
C LEU A 44 14.10 16.63 -1.07
N LYS A 45 15.26 15.97 -1.21
CA LYS A 45 16.59 16.56 -0.99
C LYS A 45 16.66 17.29 0.35
N LEU A 46 16.21 16.62 1.42
CA LEU A 46 16.21 17.21 2.77
C LEU A 46 17.65 17.42 3.25
N ASP A 47 17.88 18.51 3.97
CA ASP A 47 19.14 18.70 4.67
C ASP A 47 19.28 17.73 5.86
N GLU A 48 20.46 17.66 6.47
CA GLU A 48 20.73 16.70 7.55
C GLU A 48 19.85 16.88 8.79
N LYS A 49 19.47 18.13 9.11
CA LYS A 49 18.62 18.43 10.27
C LYS A 49 17.17 18.03 9.97
N GLN A 50 16.66 18.44 8.81
CA GLN A 50 15.34 18.05 8.32
C GLN A 50 15.21 16.53 8.19
N ALA A 51 16.24 15.85 7.68
CA ALA A 51 16.26 14.40 7.54
C ALA A 51 16.22 13.68 8.90
N ALA A 52 16.96 14.19 9.89
CA ALA A 52 16.93 13.63 11.25
C ALA A 52 15.54 13.76 11.88
N ASP A 53 14.91 14.94 11.78
CA ASP A 53 13.56 15.18 12.30
C ASP A 53 12.51 14.36 11.53
N PHE A 54 12.63 14.27 10.21
CA PHE A 54 11.76 13.44 9.37
C PHE A 54 11.81 11.96 9.77
N ARG A 55 13.01 11.41 10.01
CA ARG A 55 13.18 10.03 10.49
C ARG A 55 12.50 9.82 11.85
N LYS A 56 12.62 10.79 12.75
CA LYS A 56 12.00 10.73 14.08
C LYS A 56 10.48 10.70 13.99
N VAL A 57 9.89 11.64 13.24
CA VAL A 57 8.42 11.69 13.05
C VAL A 57 7.90 10.41 12.40
N GLU A 58 8.55 9.90 11.35
CA GLU A 58 8.09 8.67 10.68
C GLU A 58 8.26 7.43 11.57
N ALA A 59 9.29 7.37 12.43
CA ALA A 59 9.47 6.30 13.40
C ALA A 59 8.38 6.32 14.48
N GLU A 60 8.09 7.49 15.07
CA GLU A 60 7.02 7.65 16.06
C GLU A 60 5.66 7.30 15.47
N PHE A 61 5.36 7.77 14.25
CA PHE A 61 4.13 7.42 13.55
C PHE A 61 4.02 5.91 13.31
N ARG A 62 5.11 5.25 12.88
CA ARG A 62 5.14 3.81 12.68
C ARG A 62 4.85 3.05 13.97
N ASP A 63 5.42 3.48 15.08
CA ASP A 63 5.24 2.81 16.36
C ASP A 63 3.81 3.00 16.90
N LYS A 64 3.24 4.21 16.77
CA LYS A 64 1.80 4.48 17.03
C LYS A 64 0.91 3.59 16.18
N MET A 65 1.18 3.50 14.87
CA MET A 65 0.44 2.67 13.93
C MET A 65 0.53 1.17 14.26
N LYS A 66 1.70 0.70 14.72
CA LYS A 66 1.90 -0.68 15.14
C LYS A 66 1.15 -1.00 16.43
N ALA A 67 1.15 -0.08 17.39
CA ALA A 67 0.39 -0.20 18.63
C ALA A 67 -1.12 -0.24 18.35
N GLU A 68 -1.62 0.70 17.56
CA GLU A 68 -3.05 0.79 17.23
C GLU A 68 -3.53 -0.43 16.42
N ARG A 69 -2.69 -0.96 15.52
CA ARG A 69 -3.02 -2.21 14.81
C ARG A 69 -3.06 -3.44 15.72
N LYS A 70 -2.23 -3.49 16.77
CA LYS A 70 -2.29 -4.58 17.75
C LYS A 70 -3.54 -4.48 18.62
N GLN A 71 -3.98 -3.27 18.91
CA GLN A 71 -5.21 -2.98 19.65
C GLN A 71 -6.45 -2.94 18.74
N ALA A 72 -6.30 -3.24 17.45
CA ALA A 72 -7.38 -3.11 16.50
C ALA A 72 -8.51 -4.07 16.86
N ASP A 73 -9.62 -3.50 17.29
CA ASP A 73 -10.86 -4.22 17.54
C ASP A 73 -11.58 -4.53 16.21
N SER A 74 -12.65 -5.31 16.27
CA SER A 74 -13.49 -5.67 15.11
C SER A 74 -14.20 -4.48 14.45
N ASP A 75 -14.27 -3.34 15.14
CA ASP A 75 -14.89 -2.10 14.65
C ASP A 75 -14.00 -1.38 13.63
N ARG A 76 -14.25 -1.70 12.36
CA ARG A 76 -13.54 -1.14 11.21
C ARG A 76 -13.71 0.37 11.06
N GLN A 77 -14.83 0.95 11.53
CA GLN A 77 -15.08 2.38 11.38
C GLN A 77 -14.19 3.18 12.34
N LYS A 78 -14.18 2.80 13.62
CA LYS A 78 -13.28 3.42 14.62
C LYS A 78 -11.82 3.30 14.22
N MET A 79 -11.41 2.14 13.72
CA MET A 79 -10.06 1.96 13.20
C MET A 79 -9.75 2.88 12.02
N ARG A 80 -10.70 3.11 11.11
CA ARG A 80 -10.50 4.02 9.98
C ARG A 80 -10.35 5.46 10.45
N GLU A 81 -11.19 5.91 11.37
CA GLU A 81 -11.13 7.26 11.92
C GLU A 81 -9.79 7.51 12.62
N LYS A 82 -9.38 6.61 13.52
CA LYS A 82 -8.06 6.71 14.18
C LYS A 82 -6.89 6.75 13.20
N MET A 83 -6.95 5.95 12.14
CA MET A 83 -5.91 5.94 11.10
C MET A 83 -5.88 7.22 10.27
N ILE A 84 -7.02 7.90 10.09
CA ILE A 84 -7.08 9.22 9.45
C ILE A 84 -6.46 10.26 10.39
N THR A 85 -6.85 10.26 11.67
CA THR A 85 -6.30 11.18 12.67
C THR A 85 -4.78 11.06 12.78
N MET A 86 -4.25 9.85 12.97
CA MET A 86 -2.80 9.65 13.05
C MET A 86 -2.06 10.15 11.81
N ARG A 87 -2.65 10.02 10.61
CA ARG A 87 -2.03 10.52 9.37
C ARG A 87 -2.04 12.05 9.32
N ASN A 88 -3.14 12.67 9.71
CA ASN A 88 -3.26 14.12 9.76
C ASN A 88 -2.26 14.71 10.76
N ASP A 89 -2.12 14.10 11.93
CA ASP A 89 -1.16 14.54 12.96
C ASP A 89 0.27 14.48 12.42
N ARG A 90 0.64 13.35 11.79
CA ARG A 90 1.94 13.20 11.14
C ARG A 90 2.15 14.25 10.05
N ASP A 91 1.17 14.45 9.17
CA ASP A 91 1.31 15.40 8.06
C ASP A 91 1.43 16.86 8.58
N ALA A 92 0.81 17.18 9.73
CA ALA A 92 0.98 18.46 10.41
C ALA A 92 2.40 18.63 11.00
N GLU A 93 2.99 17.57 11.56
CA GLU A 93 4.40 17.58 12.00
C GLU A 93 5.36 17.72 10.81
N MET A 94 5.12 16.99 9.71
CA MET A 94 5.93 17.10 8.50
C MET A 94 5.89 18.51 7.90
N LYS A 95 4.75 19.20 7.94
CA LYS A 95 4.64 20.58 7.46
C LYS A 95 5.52 21.57 8.25
N LYS A 96 5.85 21.27 9.51
CA LYS A 96 6.75 22.12 10.33
C LYS A 96 8.23 21.91 10.00
N ILE A 97 8.59 20.71 9.53
CA ILE A 97 9.97 20.32 9.22
C ILE A 97 10.33 20.70 7.78
N LEU A 98 9.38 20.53 6.86
CA LEU A 98 9.58 20.74 5.43
C LEU A 98 9.29 22.19 5.03
N THR A 99 10.00 22.70 4.03
CA THR A 99 9.63 23.95 3.37
C THR A 99 8.34 23.78 2.58
N GLU A 100 7.67 24.87 2.20
CA GLU A 100 6.39 24.78 1.48
C GLU A 100 6.49 23.98 0.18
N ASP A 101 7.58 24.13 -0.56
CA ASP A 101 7.79 23.42 -1.83
C ASP A 101 8.14 21.95 -1.61
N GLN A 102 8.94 21.63 -0.59
CA GLN A 102 9.18 20.25 -0.18
C GLN A 102 7.88 19.58 0.30
N TYR A 103 7.03 20.30 1.03
CA TYR A 103 5.76 19.79 1.53
C TYR A 103 4.77 19.49 0.39
N LYS A 104 4.70 20.35 -0.65
CA LYS A 104 3.90 20.08 -1.85
C LYS A 104 4.37 18.79 -2.56
N GLN A 105 5.68 18.62 -2.74
CA GLN A 105 6.24 17.41 -3.35
C GLN A 105 5.98 16.17 -2.49
N TYR A 106 6.07 16.29 -1.17
CA TYR A 106 5.74 15.23 -0.23
C TYR A 106 4.27 14.78 -0.38
N LEU A 107 3.32 15.72 -0.43
CA LEU A 107 1.89 15.40 -0.60
C LEU A 107 1.60 14.69 -1.94
N GLU A 108 2.25 15.11 -3.02
CA GLU A 108 2.10 14.48 -4.33
C GLU A 108 2.62 13.02 -4.32
N LYS A 109 3.79 12.80 -3.72
CA LYS A 109 4.36 11.45 -3.53
C LYS A 109 3.51 10.58 -2.62
N GLN A 110 2.92 11.13 -1.58
CA GLN A 110 2.00 10.40 -0.69
C GLN A 110 0.74 9.95 -1.44
N ARG A 111 0.19 10.82 -2.31
CA ARG A 111 -0.97 10.49 -3.17
C ARG A 111 -0.64 9.41 -4.19
N SER A 112 0.55 9.44 -4.80
CA SER A 112 0.96 8.43 -5.80
C SER A 112 1.30 7.08 -5.16
N GLN A 113 1.72 7.06 -3.90
CA GLN A 113 1.96 5.82 -3.13
C GLN A 113 0.68 5.21 -2.54
N SER A 114 -0.41 5.97 -2.42
CA SER A 114 -1.71 5.40 -2.07
C SER A 114 -2.12 4.43 -3.18
N PRO A 115 -2.49 3.17 -2.88
CA PRO A 115 -2.93 2.24 -3.90
C PRO A 115 -4.06 2.91 -4.69
N ARG A 116 -3.82 3.23 -5.97
CA ARG A 116 -4.87 3.70 -6.87
C ARG A 116 -6.05 2.75 -6.69
N LYS A 117 -7.16 3.28 -6.19
CA LYS A 117 -8.42 2.55 -6.03
C LYS A 117 -8.96 2.33 -7.44
N GLY A 118 -8.40 1.37 -8.18
CA GLY A 118 -8.76 1.15 -9.57
C GLY A 118 -7.86 0.13 -10.28
N HIS A 119 -8.48 -0.97 -10.68
CA HIS A 119 -8.08 -1.99 -11.66
C HIS A 119 -7.44 -3.28 -11.13
N GLY A 120 -8.28 -4.32 -11.08
CA GLY A 120 -7.91 -5.70 -10.77
C GLY A 120 -9.02 -6.58 -10.16
N ARG A 121 -10.30 -6.25 -10.35
CA ARG A 121 -11.43 -7.20 -10.28
C ARG A 121 -12.10 -7.22 -11.65
N ARG A 122 -11.53 -8.00 -12.58
CA ARG A 122 -12.18 -8.55 -13.77
C ARG A 122 -11.33 -9.73 -14.21
N GLY A 123 -11.97 -10.88 -14.41
CA GLY A 123 -11.35 -12.19 -14.56
C GLY A 123 -11.79 -13.08 -13.41
#